data_AF-A0A6N7WKY5-F1
#
_entry.id   AF-A0A6N7WKY5-F1
#
_cell.length_a   1.000
_cell.length_b   1.000
_cell.length_c   1.000
_cell.angle_alpha   90.00
_cell.angle_beta   90.00
_cell.angle_gamma   90.00
#
_symmetry.space_group_name_H-M   'P 1'
#
loop_
_entity.id
_entity.type
_entity.pdbx_description
1 polymer ?
#
loop_
_entity_poly.entity_id
_entity_poly.type
_entity_poly.pdbx_seq_one_letter_code
_entity_poly.pdbx_strand_id
1 'polypeptide(L)'
;MVNIIKTEFYKMKRYSVIWIGVATMLTVVLLSRFMATASDGVSHTLINFSSSVIWNNLVLIYPATITLIAGYIIDRERTDDTLKNILTIPVSFRKMLIGKLITVGCMAIALSVIEFVFTIIVFFVSGFPGFSASGAVQVLLQMIGINLISYIAVMPIIAFTAQRSGSFMAGVGFAFFYGFVGMMASGHGLRDLYPITAGLTLIGYQDGSSDPTGNVFLSIVPILFVLAVTFIIVSTARNREAKTVKKNKSGKVVHKRTRSTR
;
A
#
# COMPACT_ATOMS: atom_id res chain seq x y z
N MET A 1 17.40 -15.26 -0.31
CA MET A 1 16.22 -14.37 -0.47
C MET A 1 14.92 -15.17 -0.57
N VAL A 2 14.80 -16.12 -1.50
CA VAL A 2 13.56 -16.90 -1.71
C VAL A 2 13.08 -17.65 -0.45
N ASN A 3 13.97 -18.28 0.31
CA ASN A 3 13.59 -18.95 1.57
C ASN A 3 13.06 -17.97 2.63
N ILE A 4 13.58 -16.74 2.69
CA ILE A 4 13.10 -15.68 3.59
C ILE A 4 11.69 -15.26 3.17
N ILE A 5 11.47 -15.06 1.87
CA ILE A 5 10.16 -14.70 1.33
C ILE A 5 9.14 -15.81 1.63
N LYS A 6 9.47 -17.08 1.37
CA LYS A 6 8.60 -18.23 1.69
C LYS A 6 8.24 -18.29 3.18
N THR A 7 9.20 -18.04 4.07
CA THR A 7 8.91 -18.01 5.51
C THR A 7 8.01 -16.84 5.90
N GLU A 8 8.17 -15.66 5.29
CA GLU A 8 7.30 -14.51 5.55
C GLU A 8 5.86 -14.77 5.06
N PHE A 9 5.68 -15.39 3.90
CA PHE A 9 4.36 -15.81 3.41
C PHE A 9 3.66 -16.79 4.35
N TYR A 10 4.41 -17.75 4.92
CA TYR A 10 3.84 -18.73 5.84
C TYR A 10 3.37 -18.06 7.15
N LYS A 11 4.16 -17.11 7.67
CA LYS A 11 3.76 -16.30 8.85
C LYS A 11 2.53 -15.45 8.57
N MET A 12 2.44 -14.89 7.36
CA MET A 12 1.36 -13.99 6.96
C MET A 12 -0.03 -14.64 7.00
N LYS A 13 -0.17 -15.92 6.63
CA LYS A 13 -1.46 -16.63 6.68
C LYS A 13 -2.10 -16.60 8.08
N ARG A 14 -1.32 -16.38 9.14
CA ARG A 14 -1.78 -16.29 10.53
C ARG A 14 -2.10 -14.87 11.02
N TYR A 15 -1.83 -13.85 10.22
CA TYR A 15 -2.04 -12.46 10.63
C TYR A 15 -3.47 -12.00 10.36
N SER A 16 -4.20 -11.67 11.44
CA SER A 16 -5.56 -11.13 11.35
C SER A 16 -5.65 -9.83 10.56
N VAL A 17 -4.54 -9.11 10.40
CA VAL A 17 -4.49 -7.86 9.64
C VAL A 17 -4.76 -8.08 8.14
N ILE A 18 -4.55 -9.29 7.62
CA ILE A 18 -4.95 -9.61 6.24
C ILE A 18 -6.47 -9.53 6.06
N TRP A 19 -7.25 -9.94 7.08
CA TRP A 19 -8.70 -9.84 7.04
C TRP A 19 -9.19 -8.39 7.01
N ILE A 20 -8.43 -7.45 7.58
CA ILE A 20 -8.71 -6.02 7.45
C ILE A 20 -8.61 -5.62 5.98
N GLY A 21 -7.56 -6.06 5.27
CA GLY A 21 -7.43 -5.86 3.83
C GLY A 21 -8.62 -6.41 3.04
N VAL A 22 -9.00 -7.66 3.30
CA VAL A 22 -10.18 -8.28 2.66
C VAL A 22 -11.46 -7.50 2.93
N ALA A 23 -11.69 -7.10 4.19
CA ALA A 23 -12.86 -6.32 4.57
C ALA A 23 -12.89 -4.97 3.87
N THR A 24 -11.76 -4.27 3.77
CA THR A 24 -11.69 -2.98 3.05
C THR A 24 -11.99 -3.12 1.56
N MET A 25 -11.51 -4.19 0.90
CA MET A 25 -11.83 -4.44 -0.52
C MET A 25 -13.34 -4.67 -0.69
N LEU A 26 -13.96 -5.46 0.19
CA LEU A 26 -15.41 -5.68 0.15
C LEU A 26 -16.19 -4.36 0.37
N THR A 27 -15.79 -3.55 1.36
CA THR A 27 -16.45 -2.28 1.67
C THR A 27 -16.40 -1.32 0.48
N VAL A 28 -15.28 -1.24 -0.24
CA VAL A 28 -15.18 -0.39 -1.44
C VAL A 28 -16.09 -0.88 -2.55
N VAL A 29 -16.13 -2.18 -2.81
CA VAL A 29 -17.01 -2.73 -3.86
C VAL A 29 -18.48 -2.46 -3.53
N LEU A 30 -18.88 -2.63 -2.27
CA LEU A 30 -20.23 -2.32 -1.81
C LEU A 30 -20.55 -0.83 -1.92
N LEU A 31 -19.60 0.04 -1.55
CA LEU A 31 -19.73 1.49 -1.71
C LEU A 31 -19.92 1.87 -3.18
N SER A 32 -19.10 1.32 -4.08
CA SER A 32 -19.24 1.55 -5.53
C SER A 32 -20.58 1.07 -6.06
N ARG A 33 -21.10 -0.05 -5.55
CA ARG A 33 -22.46 -0.49 -5.90
C ARG A 33 -23.52 0.48 -5.37
N PHE A 34 -23.40 0.94 -4.13
CA PHE A 34 -24.33 1.92 -3.57
C PHE A 34 -24.37 3.19 -4.43
N MET A 35 -23.20 3.73 -4.81
CA MET A 35 -23.09 4.87 -5.71
C MET A 35 -23.68 4.60 -7.10
N ALA A 36 -23.46 3.41 -7.67
CA ALA A 36 -24.04 3.02 -8.95
C ALA A 36 -25.59 2.93 -8.89
N THR A 37 -26.18 2.63 -7.72
CA THR A 37 -27.64 2.64 -7.55
C THR A 37 -28.20 4.05 -7.54
N ALA A 38 -27.46 4.98 -6.93
CA ALA A 38 -27.90 6.36 -6.77
C ALA A 38 -27.79 7.17 -8.08
N SER A 39 -26.97 6.71 -9.02
CA SER A 39 -26.81 7.34 -10.34
C SER A 39 -27.83 6.74 -11.32
N ASP A 40 -29.08 7.21 -11.24
CA ASP A 40 -30.17 6.81 -12.13
C ASP A 40 -29.88 7.18 -13.60
N GLY A 41 -29.98 6.19 -14.50
CA GLY A 41 -30.02 6.42 -15.95
C GLY A 41 -28.85 5.89 -16.79
N VAL A 42 -27.79 5.34 -16.18
CA VAL A 42 -26.68 4.73 -16.93
C VAL A 42 -26.71 3.21 -16.78
N SER A 43 -26.77 2.49 -17.90
CA SER A 43 -26.53 1.05 -17.91
C SER A 43 -25.10 0.77 -17.44
N HIS A 44 -24.94 0.25 -16.23
CA HIS A 44 -23.63 -0.10 -15.67
C HIS A 44 -23.10 -1.37 -16.35
N THR A 45 -22.22 -1.22 -17.33
CA THR A 45 -21.45 -2.35 -17.88
C THR A 45 -20.38 -2.79 -16.89
N LEU A 46 -19.82 -4.00 -17.08
CA LEU A 46 -18.73 -4.52 -16.24
C LEU A 46 -17.56 -3.53 -16.15
N ILE A 47 -17.21 -2.90 -17.27
CA ILE A 47 -16.11 -1.93 -17.36
C ILE A 47 -16.44 -0.70 -16.51
N ASN A 48 -17.60 -0.07 -16.70
CA ASN A 48 -17.97 1.14 -15.97
C ASN A 48 -18.05 0.91 -14.46
N PHE A 49 -18.70 -0.19 -14.04
CA PHE A 49 -18.77 -0.56 -12.63
C PHE A 49 -17.38 -0.79 -12.03
N SER A 50 -16.53 -1.55 -12.73
CA SER A 50 -15.17 -1.82 -12.27
C SER A 50 -14.29 -0.58 -12.24
N SER A 51 -14.49 0.38 -13.15
CA SER A 51 -13.81 1.67 -13.13
C SER A 51 -14.17 2.45 -11.86
N SER A 52 -15.44 2.50 -11.48
CA SER A 52 -15.85 3.11 -10.22
C SER A 52 -15.25 2.41 -9.00
N VAL A 53 -15.16 1.07 -9.01
CA VAL A 53 -14.47 0.30 -7.96
C VAL A 53 -12.99 0.68 -7.89
N ILE A 54 -12.27 0.66 -9.01
CA ILE A 54 -10.85 1.02 -9.09
C ILE A 54 -10.61 2.43 -8.54
N TRP A 55 -11.40 3.40 -8.98
CA TRP A 55 -11.28 4.78 -8.54
C TRP A 55 -11.50 4.95 -7.04
N ASN A 56 -12.60 4.38 -6.53
CA ASN A 56 -12.93 4.45 -5.11
C ASN A 56 -11.89 3.72 -4.25
N ASN A 57 -11.38 2.57 -4.71
CA ASN A 57 -10.35 1.83 -3.99
C ASN A 57 -9.07 2.65 -3.89
N LEU A 58 -8.62 3.17 -5.04
CA LEU A 58 -7.37 3.91 -5.18
C LEU A 58 -7.32 5.15 -4.29
N VAL A 59 -8.39 5.93 -4.27
CA VAL A 59 -8.40 7.26 -3.65
C VAL A 59 -8.82 7.19 -2.18
N LEU A 60 -9.74 6.28 -1.82
CA LEU A 60 -10.35 6.30 -0.48
C LEU A 60 -9.63 5.42 0.54
N ILE A 61 -9.27 4.18 0.20
CA ILE A 61 -8.89 3.21 1.25
C ILE A 61 -7.61 2.44 0.97
N TYR A 62 -7.28 2.18 -0.30
CA TYR A 62 -6.20 1.26 -0.64
C TYR A 62 -4.82 1.74 -0.16
N PRO A 63 -4.40 3.01 -0.37
CA PRO A 63 -3.10 3.51 0.10
C PRO A 63 -2.91 3.35 1.61
N ALA A 64 -3.96 3.60 2.39
CA ALA A 64 -3.95 3.43 3.84
C ALA A 64 -3.88 1.95 4.23
N THR A 65 -4.69 1.10 3.58
CA THR A 65 -4.80 -0.33 3.86
C THR A 65 -3.48 -1.04 3.62
N ILE A 66 -2.86 -0.84 2.46
CA ILE A 66 -1.59 -1.51 2.13
C ILE A 66 -0.47 -1.03 3.05
N THR A 67 -0.47 0.26 3.41
CA THR A 67 0.47 0.84 4.38
C THR A 67 0.27 0.27 5.78
N LEU A 68 -0.97 0.02 6.19
CA LEU A 68 -1.30 -0.60 7.47
C LEU A 68 -0.82 -2.05 7.53
N ILE A 69 -1.11 -2.84 6.49
CA ILE A 69 -0.64 -4.23 6.38
C ILE A 69 0.89 -4.28 6.43
N ALA A 70 1.55 -3.44 5.63
CA ALA A 70 3.00 -3.37 5.58
C ALA A 70 3.61 -2.94 6.92
N GLY A 71 3.07 -1.86 7.50
CA GLY A 71 3.51 -1.31 8.77
C GLY A 71 3.38 -2.33 9.90
N TYR A 72 2.24 -3.02 9.98
CA TYR A 72 2.00 -4.07 10.98
C TYR A 72 2.96 -5.25 10.84
N ILE A 73 3.19 -5.77 9.62
CA ILE A 73 4.12 -6.88 9.37
C ILE A 73 5.56 -6.50 9.75
N ILE A 74 5.94 -5.25 9.54
CA ILE A 74 7.27 -4.72 9.88
C ILE A 74 7.41 -4.47 11.39
N ASP A 75 6.39 -3.90 12.03
CA ASP A 75 6.41 -3.55 13.46
C ASP A 75 6.34 -4.80 14.34
N ARG A 76 5.55 -5.81 13.96
CA ARG A 76 5.47 -7.09 14.68
C ARG A 76 6.80 -7.82 14.78
N GLU A 77 7.63 -7.77 13.73
CA GLU A 77 9.00 -8.33 13.76
C GLU A 77 9.92 -7.57 14.72
N ARG A 78 9.59 -6.33 15.08
CA ARG A 78 10.35 -5.58 16.09
C ARG A 78 9.91 -5.90 17.50
N THR A 79 8.60 -6.05 17.69
CA THR A 79 7.97 -6.21 19.00
C THR A 79 8.15 -7.62 19.57
N ASP A 80 8.20 -8.65 18.72
CA ASP A 80 8.37 -10.06 19.13
C ASP A 80 9.84 -10.44 19.51
N ASP A 81 10.69 -9.48 19.87
CA ASP A 81 12.10 -9.65 20.29
C ASP A 81 13.03 -10.44 19.34
N THR A 82 12.57 -10.77 18.12
CA THR A 82 13.41 -11.35 17.06
C THR A 82 14.45 -10.34 16.58
N LEU A 83 14.21 -9.02 16.66
CA LEU A 83 15.22 -8.02 16.28
C LEU A 83 16.42 -7.98 17.25
N LYS A 84 16.23 -8.25 18.55
CA LYS A 84 17.33 -8.39 19.51
C LYS A 84 18.11 -9.69 19.32
N ASN A 85 17.43 -10.77 18.90
CA ASN A 85 18.04 -12.08 18.63
C ASN A 85 18.54 -12.26 17.17
N ILE A 86 18.22 -11.31 16.28
CA ILE A 86 18.83 -11.16 14.94
C ILE A 86 20.02 -10.19 15.01
N LEU A 87 20.21 -9.40 16.07
CA LEU A 87 21.50 -8.68 16.25
C LEU A 87 22.66 -9.63 16.56
N THR A 88 22.37 -10.87 16.95
CA THR A 88 23.34 -11.97 17.14
C THR A 88 23.59 -12.78 15.86
N ILE A 89 22.77 -12.65 14.81
CA ILE A 89 22.92 -13.34 13.52
C ILE A 89 23.05 -12.27 12.41
N PRO A 90 24.09 -12.24 11.57
CA PRO A 90 24.45 -11.07 10.76
C PRO A 90 23.52 -10.82 9.54
N VAL A 91 22.23 -10.59 9.76
CA VAL A 91 21.28 -10.16 8.72
C VAL A 91 21.05 -8.67 8.86
N SER A 92 21.48 -7.91 7.85
CA SER A 92 21.31 -6.46 7.86
C SER A 92 19.82 -6.08 7.82
N PHE A 93 19.44 -5.07 8.60
CA PHE A 93 18.10 -4.49 8.63
C PHE A 93 17.53 -4.20 7.23
N ARG A 94 18.41 -3.82 6.29
CA ARG A 94 18.07 -3.57 4.88
C ARG A 94 17.58 -4.82 4.15
N LYS A 95 18.26 -5.96 4.31
CA LYS A 95 17.85 -7.23 3.67
C LYS A 95 16.49 -7.70 4.20
N MET A 96 16.23 -7.52 5.50
CA MET A 96 14.93 -7.79 6.11
C MET A 96 13.84 -6.87 5.54
N LEU A 97 14.10 -5.56 5.49
CA LEU A 97 13.14 -4.58 4.97
C LEU A 97 12.78 -4.87 3.50
N ILE A 98 13.77 -5.16 2.65
CA ILE A 98 13.55 -5.52 1.24
C ILE A 98 12.68 -6.78 1.14
N GLY A 99 12.96 -7.82 1.92
CA GLY A 99 12.15 -9.05 1.94
C GLY A 99 10.69 -8.77 2.30
N LYS A 100 10.44 -7.89 3.28
CA LYS A 100 9.07 -7.51 3.67
C LYS A 100 8.38 -6.67 2.60
N LEU A 101 9.07 -5.71 1.98
CA LEU A 101 8.49 -4.93 0.87
C LEU A 101 8.08 -5.85 -0.30
N ILE A 102 8.93 -6.80 -0.69
CA ILE A 102 8.57 -7.77 -1.75
C ILE A 102 7.33 -8.59 -1.34
N THR A 103 7.27 -9.04 -0.09
CA THR A 103 6.14 -9.84 0.40
C THR A 103 4.84 -9.04 0.41
N VAL A 104 4.89 -7.75 0.80
CA VAL A 104 3.74 -6.82 0.72
C VAL A 104 3.35 -6.56 -0.74
N GLY A 105 4.31 -6.45 -1.65
CA GLY A 105 4.02 -6.32 -3.09
C GLY A 105 3.27 -7.53 -3.66
N CYS A 106 3.60 -8.74 -3.24
CA CYS A 106 2.80 -9.91 -3.58
C CYS A 106 1.41 -9.90 -2.92
N MET A 107 1.31 -9.34 -1.71
CA MET A 107 0.03 -9.17 -1.02
C MET A 107 -0.88 -8.18 -1.77
N ALA A 108 -0.33 -7.11 -2.34
CA ALA A 108 -1.06 -6.18 -3.19
C ALA A 108 -1.74 -6.93 -4.35
N ILE A 109 -1.03 -7.84 -5.02
CA ILE A 109 -1.60 -8.68 -6.10
C ILE A 109 -2.72 -9.56 -5.57
N ALA A 110 -2.52 -10.23 -4.42
CA ALA A 110 -3.55 -11.07 -3.82
C ALA A 110 -4.81 -10.28 -3.46
N LEU A 111 -4.66 -9.07 -2.90
CA LEU A 111 -5.78 -8.18 -2.59
C LEU A 111 -6.50 -7.71 -3.86
N SER A 112 -5.79 -7.41 -4.95
CA SER A 112 -6.41 -7.09 -6.25
C SER A 112 -7.26 -8.24 -6.79
N VAL A 113 -6.78 -9.49 -6.67
CA VAL A 113 -7.56 -10.66 -7.11
C VAL A 113 -8.82 -10.82 -6.24
N ILE A 114 -8.71 -10.58 -4.93
CA ILE A 114 -9.86 -10.63 -4.02
C ILE A 114 -10.87 -9.52 -4.34
N GLU A 115 -10.39 -8.30 -4.57
CA GLU A 115 -11.20 -7.16 -5.01
C GLU A 115 -11.96 -7.46 -6.31
N PHE A 116 -11.27 -8.06 -7.28
CA PHE A 116 -11.85 -8.51 -8.53
C PHE A 116 -12.95 -9.56 -8.30
N VAL A 117 -12.69 -10.58 -7.47
CA VAL A 117 -13.70 -11.61 -7.15
C VAL A 117 -14.94 -10.97 -6.52
N PHE A 118 -14.78 -10.05 -5.58
CA PHE A 118 -15.92 -9.34 -4.98
C PHE A 118 -16.65 -8.47 -6.00
N THR A 119 -15.93 -7.81 -6.90
CA THR A 119 -16.53 -7.00 -7.97
C THR A 119 -17.38 -7.85 -8.89
N ILE A 120 -16.89 -9.03 -9.29
CA ILE A 120 -17.65 -9.97 -10.13
C ILE A 120 -18.89 -10.48 -9.41
N ILE A 121 -18.78 -10.88 -8.14
CA ILE A 121 -19.92 -11.34 -7.35
C ILE A 121 -20.99 -10.25 -7.26
N VAL A 122 -20.60 -9.02 -6.90
CA VAL A 122 -21.54 -7.90 -6.75
C VAL A 122 -22.14 -7.49 -8.09
N PHE A 123 -21.36 -7.56 -9.18
CA PHE A 123 -21.86 -7.31 -10.54
C PHE A 123 -22.99 -8.27 -10.90
N PHE A 124 -22.81 -9.58 -10.69
CA PHE A 124 -23.84 -10.58 -10.95
C PHE A 124 -25.05 -10.45 -10.03
N VAL A 125 -24.84 -10.20 -8.74
CA VAL A 125 -25.94 -9.98 -7.77
C VAL A 125 -26.77 -8.74 -8.13
N SER A 126 -26.14 -7.73 -8.73
CA SER A 126 -26.82 -6.49 -9.13
C SER A 126 -27.59 -6.60 -10.44
N GLY A 127 -27.49 -7.73 -11.16
CA GLY A 127 -28.20 -7.96 -12.42
C GLY A 127 -27.74 -7.04 -13.56
N PHE A 128 -26.51 -6.54 -13.49
CA PHE A 128 -25.99 -5.60 -14.48
C PHE A 128 -25.77 -6.26 -15.85
N PRO A 129 -26.18 -5.62 -16.97
CA PRO A 129 -25.99 -6.15 -18.31
C PRO A 129 -24.55 -5.95 -18.82
N GLY A 130 -24.16 -6.72 -19.84
CA GLY A 130 -22.88 -6.51 -20.54
C GLY A 130 -21.68 -7.26 -19.93
N PHE A 131 -21.90 -8.45 -19.39
CA PHE A 131 -20.79 -9.35 -19.04
C PHE A 131 -20.06 -9.81 -20.30
N SER A 132 -18.74 -9.64 -20.32
CA SER A 132 -17.85 -10.18 -21.36
C SER A 132 -16.63 -10.79 -20.69
N ALA A 133 -16.25 -12.00 -21.12
CA ALA A 133 -15.06 -12.68 -20.61
C ALA A 133 -13.77 -11.90 -20.91
N SER A 134 -13.67 -11.25 -22.08
CA SER A 134 -12.54 -10.37 -22.41
C SER A 134 -12.51 -9.13 -21.51
N GLY A 135 -13.68 -8.55 -21.21
CA GLY A 135 -13.81 -7.46 -20.26
C GLY A 135 -13.38 -7.85 -18.85
N ALA A 136 -13.73 -9.05 -18.38
CA ALA A 136 -13.32 -9.55 -17.07
C ALA A 136 -11.79 -9.68 -16.95
N VAL A 137 -11.12 -10.19 -17.99
CA VAL A 137 -9.64 -10.26 -18.02
C VAL A 137 -9.02 -8.87 -18.01
N GLN A 138 -9.57 -7.93 -18.80
CA GLN A 138 -9.10 -6.54 -18.81
C GLN A 138 -9.22 -5.91 -17.42
N VAL A 139 -10.37 -6.06 -16.77
CA VAL A 139 -10.62 -5.52 -15.42
C VAL A 139 -9.65 -6.11 -14.40
N LEU A 140 -9.41 -7.42 -14.44
CA LEU A 140 -8.45 -8.07 -13.55
C LEU A 140 -7.04 -7.47 -13.72
N LEU A 141 -6.58 -7.31 -14.96
CA LEU A 141 -5.28 -6.70 -15.25
C LEU A 141 -5.20 -5.24 -14.80
N GLN A 142 -6.28 -4.48 -14.98
CA GLN A 142 -6.37 -3.09 -14.53
C GLN A 142 -6.32 -2.97 -13.00
N MET A 143 -7.06 -3.81 -12.27
CA MET A 143 -7.06 -3.86 -10.80
C MET A 143 -5.70 -4.30 -10.23
N ILE A 144 -5.02 -5.26 -10.87
CA ILE A 144 -3.66 -5.64 -10.47
C ILE A 144 -2.69 -4.49 -10.73
N GLY A 145 -2.75 -3.89 -11.93
CA GLY A 145 -1.86 -2.81 -12.33
C GLY A 145 -1.97 -1.59 -11.41
N ILE A 146 -3.18 -1.12 -11.14
CA ILE A 146 -3.39 0.09 -10.35
C ILE A 146 -3.00 -0.09 -8.88
N ASN A 147 -3.34 -1.23 -8.28
CA ASN A 147 -3.00 -1.53 -6.89
C ASN A 147 -1.49 -1.74 -6.71
N LEU A 148 -0.79 -2.26 -7.73
CA LEU A 148 0.67 -2.32 -7.73
C LEU A 148 1.31 -0.94 -7.86
N ILE A 149 0.83 -0.09 -8.76
CA ILE A 149 1.35 1.27 -8.92
C ILE A 149 1.09 2.11 -7.66
N SER A 150 -0.11 1.98 -7.07
CA SER A 150 -0.46 2.61 -5.81
C SER A 150 0.41 2.12 -4.66
N TYR A 151 0.70 0.81 -4.61
CA TYR A 151 1.66 0.26 -3.65
C TYR A 151 3.07 0.86 -3.82
N ILE A 152 3.55 0.99 -5.05
CA ILE A 152 4.83 1.64 -5.36
C ILE A 152 4.79 3.11 -4.89
N ALA A 153 3.70 3.83 -5.14
CA ALA A 153 3.51 5.22 -4.74
C ALA A 153 3.68 5.43 -3.22
N VAL A 154 3.18 4.50 -2.40
CA VAL A 154 3.29 4.57 -0.92
C VAL A 154 4.52 3.89 -0.34
N MET A 155 5.29 3.15 -1.15
CA MET A 155 6.48 2.42 -0.71
C MET A 155 7.52 3.29 0.04
N PRO A 156 7.79 4.57 -0.32
CA PRO A 156 8.67 5.44 0.45
C PRO A 156 8.15 5.70 1.87
N ILE A 157 6.85 5.90 2.02
CA ILE A 157 6.18 6.18 3.31
C ILE A 157 6.35 4.97 4.23
N ILE A 158 6.09 3.77 3.69
CA ILE A 158 6.30 2.49 4.39
C ILE A 158 7.77 2.34 4.79
N ALA A 159 8.71 2.54 3.85
CA ALA A 159 10.14 2.38 4.10
C ALA A 159 10.68 3.39 5.14
N PHE A 160 10.14 4.61 5.17
CA PHE A 160 10.52 5.64 6.11
C PHE A 160 9.99 5.36 7.52
N THR A 161 8.69 5.09 7.65
CA THR A 161 8.04 4.78 8.93
C THR A 161 8.53 3.46 9.51
N ALA A 162 8.93 2.52 8.65
CA ALA A 162 9.62 1.30 9.04
C ALA A 162 10.96 1.53 9.75
N GLN A 163 11.54 2.74 9.81
CA GLN A 163 12.81 2.97 10.51
C GLN A 163 12.66 3.23 12.02
N ARG A 164 11.44 3.54 12.49
CA ARG A 164 11.18 3.89 13.89
C ARG A 164 9.98 3.09 14.42
N SER A 165 10.18 2.35 15.51
CA SER A 165 9.11 1.60 16.17
C SER A 165 7.97 2.52 16.60
N GLY A 166 6.74 2.02 16.45
CA GLY A 166 5.52 2.77 16.78
C GLY A 166 5.18 3.94 15.86
N SER A 167 5.98 4.21 14.82
CA SER A 167 5.69 5.29 13.85
C SER A 167 4.86 4.84 12.66
N PHE A 168 4.58 3.53 12.53
CA PHE A 168 3.85 2.99 11.38
C PHE A 168 2.44 3.58 11.26
N MET A 169 1.73 3.80 12.38
CA MET A 169 0.37 4.33 12.37
C MET A 169 0.30 5.77 11.83
N ALA A 170 1.33 6.59 12.10
CA ALA A 170 1.46 7.91 11.49
C ALA A 170 1.67 7.81 9.97
N GLY A 171 2.40 6.78 9.51
CA GLY A 171 2.54 6.44 8.09
C GLY A 171 1.22 6.07 7.44
N VAL A 172 0.37 5.28 8.12
CA VAL A 172 -0.98 4.94 7.65
C VAL A 172 -1.84 6.18 7.48
N GLY A 173 -1.85 7.07 8.47
CA GLY A 173 -2.58 8.34 8.39
C GLY A 173 -2.10 9.20 7.22
N PHE A 174 -0.78 9.35 7.06
CA PHE A 174 -0.21 10.09 5.94
C PHE A 174 -0.57 9.46 4.58
N ALA A 175 -0.51 8.13 4.45
CA ALA A 175 -0.88 7.42 3.23
C ALA A 175 -2.38 7.58 2.90
N PHE A 176 -3.25 7.64 3.91
CA PHE A 176 -4.67 7.95 3.72
C PHE A 176 -4.89 9.35 3.11
N PHE A 177 -4.28 10.38 3.71
CA PHE A 177 -4.34 11.74 3.16
C PHE A 177 -3.71 11.82 1.77
N TYR A 178 -2.59 11.14 1.55
CA TYR A 178 -1.91 11.04 0.26
C TYR A 178 -2.85 10.42 -0.81
N GLY A 179 -3.56 9.34 -0.48
CA GLY A 179 -4.62 8.78 -1.32
C GLY A 179 -5.69 9.82 -1.70
N PHE A 180 -6.24 10.48 -0.68
CA PHE A 180 -7.35 11.43 -0.84
C PHE A 180 -6.98 12.66 -1.68
N VAL A 181 -5.76 13.19 -1.52
CA VAL A 181 -5.24 14.31 -2.33
C VAL A 181 -5.19 13.95 -3.82
N GLY A 182 -5.08 12.66 -4.17
CA GLY A 182 -5.21 12.17 -5.54
C GLY A 182 -6.54 12.56 -6.21
N MET A 183 -7.63 12.65 -5.43
CA MET A 183 -8.93 13.11 -5.95
C MET A 183 -8.85 14.54 -6.48
N MET A 184 -8.24 15.43 -5.70
CA MET A 184 -8.08 16.84 -6.04
C MET A 184 -7.12 17.01 -7.22
N ALA A 185 -6.02 16.24 -7.24
CA ALA A 185 -5.06 16.29 -8.34
C ALA A 185 -5.69 15.85 -9.68
N SER A 186 -6.51 14.80 -9.67
CA SER A 186 -7.16 14.32 -10.89
C SER A 186 -8.25 15.27 -11.40
N GLY A 187 -8.94 16.01 -10.52
CA GLY A 187 -9.96 16.98 -10.90
C GLY A 187 -9.43 18.25 -11.58
N HIS A 188 -8.10 18.46 -11.58
CA HIS A 188 -7.45 19.65 -12.13
C HIS A 188 -6.39 19.32 -13.21
N GLY A 189 -6.51 18.19 -13.89
CA GLY A 189 -5.60 17.81 -14.98
C GLY A 189 -4.18 17.39 -14.53
N LEU A 190 -3.95 17.20 -13.22
CA LEU A 190 -2.68 16.72 -12.66
C LEU A 190 -2.66 15.21 -12.44
N ARG A 191 -3.63 14.50 -13.02
CA ARG A 191 -3.78 13.04 -12.92
C ARG A 191 -2.48 12.31 -13.27
N ASP A 192 -1.78 12.78 -14.29
CA ASP A 192 -0.57 12.15 -14.85
C ASP A 192 0.68 12.42 -14.00
N LEU A 193 0.69 13.51 -13.22
CA LEU A 193 1.87 13.94 -12.47
C LEU A 193 1.87 13.37 -11.04
N TYR A 194 0.71 13.04 -10.51
CA TYR A 194 0.58 12.57 -9.14
C TYR A 194 0.77 11.05 -9.05
N PRO A 195 1.76 10.53 -8.29
CA PRO A 195 2.19 9.13 -8.41
C PRO A 195 1.10 8.07 -8.16
N ILE A 196 0.09 8.37 -7.33
CA ILE A 196 -1.04 7.45 -7.09
C ILE A 196 -1.96 7.41 -8.31
N THR A 197 -2.31 8.56 -8.88
CA THR A 197 -3.27 8.66 -9.98
C THR A 197 -2.63 8.47 -11.36
N ALA A 198 -1.31 8.63 -11.47
CA ALA A 198 -0.53 8.34 -12.67
C ALA A 198 -0.64 6.86 -13.09
N GLY A 199 -1.01 5.98 -12.15
CA GLY A 199 -1.32 4.60 -12.49
C GLY A 199 -2.56 4.45 -13.37
N LEU A 200 -3.54 5.36 -13.24
CA LEU A 200 -4.81 5.28 -13.98
C LEU A 200 -4.59 5.48 -15.49
N THR A 201 -3.73 6.41 -15.88
CA THR A 201 -3.33 6.59 -17.28
C THR A 201 -2.56 5.39 -17.83
N LEU A 202 -1.69 4.80 -17.03
CA LEU A 202 -0.91 3.61 -17.40
C LEU A 202 -1.76 2.36 -17.65
N ILE A 203 -2.86 2.19 -16.91
CA ILE A 203 -3.78 1.05 -17.07
C ILE A 203 -4.87 1.31 -18.13
N GLY A 204 -4.84 2.45 -18.82
CA GLY A 204 -5.85 2.84 -19.79
C GLY A 204 -7.23 3.06 -19.17
N TYR A 205 -7.27 3.55 -17.93
CA TYR A 205 -8.52 3.90 -17.24
C TYR A 205 -9.20 5.05 -17.98
N GLN A 206 -10.45 4.82 -18.40
CA GLN A 206 -11.28 5.82 -19.06
C GLN A 206 -12.40 6.27 -18.11
N ASP A 207 -12.41 7.56 -17.81
CA ASP A 207 -13.39 8.26 -16.97
C ASP A 207 -14.61 8.75 -17.77
N GLY A 208 -14.73 8.40 -19.06
CA GLY A 208 -15.80 8.88 -19.93
C GLY A 208 -15.69 10.36 -20.29
N SER A 209 -14.71 11.07 -19.75
CA SER A 209 -14.29 12.41 -20.20
C SER A 209 -13.45 12.30 -21.47
N SER A 210 -13.81 13.10 -22.46
CA SER A 210 -13.16 13.24 -23.77
C SER A 210 -11.79 13.95 -23.71
N ASP A 211 -11.04 13.76 -22.64
CA ASP A 211 -9.64 14.18 -22.57
C ASP A 211 -8.76 13.08 -23.16
N PRO A 212 -7.82 13.43 -24.05
CA PRO A 212 -7.00 12.45 -24.73
C PRO A 212 -6.21 11.70 -23.67
N THR A 213 -6.29 10.36 -23.73
CA THR A 213 -5.39 9.40 -23.07
C THR A 213 -4.14 10.09 -22.54
N GLY A 214 -4.13 10.38 -21.24
CA GLY A 214 -3.07 11.15 -20.62
C GLY A 214 -1.70 10.56 -20.97
N ASN A 215 -0.69 11.41 -20.94
CA ASN A 215 0.61 11.09 -21.51
C ASN A 215 1.27 9.97 -20.68
N VAL A 216 1.33 8.76 -21.24
CA VAL A 216 1.96 7.59 -20.60
C VAL A 216 3.40 7.90 -20.18
N PHE A 217 4.13 8.66 -21.01
CA PHE A 217 5.49 9.11 -20.70
C PHE A 217 5.55 10.02 -19.47
N LEU A 218 4.61 10.96 -19.33
CA LEU A 218 4.50 11.85 -18.16
C LEU A 218 4.13 11.08 -16.89
N SER A 219 3.38 9.98 -17.02
CA SER A 219 2.96 9.13 -15.91
C SER A 219 4.07 8.20 -15.39
N ILE A 220 5.06 7.85 -16.23
CA ILE A 220 6.20 7.01 -15.84
C ILE A 220 7.20 7.79 -14.96
N VAL A 221 7.42 9.08 -15.25
CA VAL A 221 8.37 9.94 -14.52
C VAL A 221 8.12 9.97 -13.01
N PRO A 222 6.90 10.25 -12.49
CA PRO A 222 6.65 10.27 -11.05
C PRO A 222 6.82 8.89 -10.40
N ILE A 223 6.48 7.80 -11.10
CA ILE A 223 6.65 6.43 -10.60
C ILE A 223 8.14 6.09 -10.46
N LEU A 224 8.96 6.41 -11.47
CA LEU A 224 10.41 6.23 -11.40
C LEU A 224 11.05 7.08 -10.30
N PHE A 225 10.59 8.32 -10.14
CA PHE A 225 11.03 9.19 -9.04
C PHE A 225 10.73 8.57 -7.67
N VAL A 226 9.51 8.05 -7.46
CA VAL A 226 9.14 7.37 -6.21
C VAL A 226 9.98 6.12 -5.95
N LEU A 227 10.27 5.33 -6.98
CA LEU A 227 11.15 4.16 -6.87
C LEU A 227 12.59 4.58 -6.49
N ALA A 228 13.12 5.64 -7.09
CA ALA A 228 14.43 6.18 -6.75
C ALA A 228 14.48 6.67 -5.29
N VAL A 229 13.47 7.43 -4.85
CA VAL A 229 13.34 7.88 -3.45
C VAL A 229 13.27 6.69 -2.49
N THR A 230 12.48 5.67 -2.83
CA THR A 230 12.40 4.44 -2.03
C THR A 230 13.75 3.76 -1.93
N PHE A 231 14.46 3.61 -3.05
CA PHE A 231 15.78 3.00 -3.09
C PHE A 231 16.78 3.75 -2.21
N ILE A 232 16.77 5.08 -2.22
CA ILE A 232 17.62 5.93 -1.36
C ILE A 232 17.27 5.72 0.12
N ILE A 233 15.98 5.70 0.46
CA ILE A 233 15.51 5.49 1.85
C ILE A 233 15.92 4.11 2.35
N VAL A 234 15.72 3.06 1.55
CA VAL A 234 16.09 1.67 1.89
C VAL A 234 17.61 1.52 1.97
N SER A 235 18.36 2.16 1.07
CA SER A 235 19.83 2.16 1.07
C SER A 235 20.41 2.91 2.26
N THR A 236 19.74 3.95 2.75
CA THR A 236 20.15 4.70 3.96
C THR A 236 19.54 4.10 5.23
N ALA A 237 18.65 3.12 5.12
CA ALA A 237 17.93 2.55 6.24
C ALA A 237 18.89 1.96 7.28
N ARG A 238 18.74 2.47 8.50
CA ARG A 238 19.48 2.02 9.68
C ARG A 238 18.52 1.91 10.83
N ASN A 239 18.70 0.88 11.67
CA ASN A 239 17.84 0.69 12.82
C ASN A 239 18.06 1.83 13.84
N ARG A 240 17.14 2.81 13.88
CA ARG A 240 17.30 4.03 14.69
C ARG A 240 17.12 3.79 16.20
N GLU A 241 16.54 2.66 16.61
CA GLU A 241 16.37 2.31 18.02
C GLU A 241 17.69 2.02 18.75
N ALA A 242 18.70 1.50 18.03
CA ALA A 242 20.03 1.26 18.61
C ALA A 242 20.69 2.58 19.09
N LYS A 243 20.33 3.72 18.50
CA LYS A 243 20.82 5.04 18.93
C LYS A 243 20.11 5.56 20.18
N THR A 244 18.80 5.40 20.30
CA THR A 244 18.04 5.84 21.49
C THR A 244 18.41 5.05 22.74
N VAL A 245 18.63 3.73 22.63
CA VAL A 245 19.10 2.90 23.76
C VAL A 245 20.53 3.28 24.17
N LYS A 246 21.45 3.54 23.23
CA LYS A 246 22.80 4.04 23.56
C LYS A 246 22.77 5.43 24.20
N LYS A 247 21.91 6.34 23.74
CA LYS A 247 21.77 7.69 24.32
C LYS A 247 21.20 7.63 25.75
N ASN A 248 20.20 6.79 26.01
CA ASN A 248 19.66 6.58 27.36
C ASN A 248 20.62 5.87 28.32
N LYS A 249 21.45 4.93 27.83
CA LYS A 249 22.52 4.34 28.66
C LYS A 249 23.64 5.34 28.97
N SER A 250 24.03 6.17 28.01
CA SER A 250 25.06 7.20 28.23
C SER A 250 24.61 8.31 29.19
N GLY A 251 23.31 8.64 29.24
CA GLY A 251 22.75 9.61 30.18
C GLY A 251 22.59 9.11 31.62
N LYS A 252 22.51 7.79 31.85
CA LYS A 252 22.34 7.21 33.19
C LYS A 252 23.65 6.93 33.94
N VAL A 253 24.83 7.09 33.32
CA VAL A 253 26.12 6.75 33.95
C VAL A 253 26.77 7.91 34.71
N VAL A 254 26.24 9.15 34.61
CA VAL A 254 26.89 10.35 35.20
C VAL A 254 26.40 10.69 36.63
N HIS A 255 25.49 9.93 37.23
CA HIS A 255 24.93 10.26 38.56
C HIS A 255 25.15 9.20 39.64
N LYS A 256 26.36 8.62 39.71
CA LYS A 256 26.73 7.78 40.86
C LYS A 256 28.22 7.87 41.23
N ARG A 257 28.66 9.08 41.62
CA ARG A 257 29.87 9.40 42.40
C ARG A 257 29.52 10.73 43.10
N THR A 258 29.49 10.93 44.41
CA THR A 258 30.25 10.34 45.52
C THR A 258 29.50 10.70 46.82
N ARG A 259 29.23 9.75 47.72
CA ARG A 259 29.00 10.04 49.16
C ARG A 259 29.64 8.92 49.98
N SER A 260 30.95 9.04 50.11
CA SER A 260 31.78 8.61 51.24
C SER A 260 32.02 9.92 52.02
N THR A 261 31.98 10.04 53.34
CA THR A 261 32.18 9.08 54.44
C THR A 261 31.57 9.73 55.69
N ARG A 262 31.08 8.88 56.61
CA ARG A 262 30.85 9.24 58.01
C ARG A 262 32.19 9.28 58.74
#